data_AF-A0A821S9E6-F1
#
_entry.id   AF-A0A821S9E6-F1
#
_cell.length_a   1.000
_cell.length_b   1.000
_cell.length_c   1.000
_cell.angle_alpha   90.00
_cell.angle_beta   90.00
_cell.angle_gamma   90.00
#
_symmetry.space_group_name_H-M   'P 1'
#
loop_
_entity.id
_entity.type
_entity.pdbx_description
1 polymer ?
#
loop_
_entity_poly.entity_id
_entity_poly.type
_entity_poly.pdbx_seq_one_letter_code
_entity_poly.pdbx_strand_id
1 'polypeptide(L)'
;NDKISIVHIENLINDKNYIKLDHSLTKSDINPKDRQNYKSCIKLISDDVLNLLYDNVDTKGTFVYLTLLKMIVKAYIDKSTNIGERIVSAWCVVFVCRLWWTWLEKTSTRNPSKNSQTTGDRKNKINKYFTNRTK
;
A
#
# COMPACT_ATOMS: atom_id res chain seq x y z
N ASN A 1 13.17 -10.91 -2.75
CA ASN A 1 13.25 -9.75 -3.65
C ASN A 1 11.86 -9.17 -3.92
N ASP A 2 11.10 -8.82 -2.88
CA ASP A 2 9.69 -8.38 -3.06
C ASP A 2 9.35 -7.16 -2.21
N LYS A 3 10.38 -6.40 -1.82
CA LYS A 3 10.21 -5.24 -0.95
C LYS A 3 9.63 -4.09 -1.76
N ILE A 4 8.54 -3.49 -1.27
CA ILE A 4 8.03 -2.24 -1.83
C ILE A 4 9.02 -1.12 -1.42
N SER A 5 9.54 -0.39 -2.40
CA SER A 5 10.55 0.66 -2.15
C SER A 5 10.40 1.83 -3.12
N ILE A 6 10.60 3.05 -2.61
CA ILE A 6 10.69 4.27 -3.41
C ILE A 6 11.92 4.28 -4.32
N VAL A 7 12.99 3.59 -3.90
CA VAL A 7 14.25 3.45 -4.65
C VAL A 7 14.00 2.83 -6.03
N HIS A 8 12.99 1.97 -6.15
CA HIS A 8 12.62 1.37 -7.44
C HIS A 8 12.18 2.42 -8.46
N ILE A 9 11.46 3.45 -8.00
CA ILE A 9 11.01 4.56 -8.85
C ILE A 9 12.15 5.56 -9.07
N GLU A 10 12.98 5.81 -8.05
CA GLU A 10 14.19 6.64 -8.20
C GLU A 10 15.15 6.07 -9.23
N ASN A 11 15.29 4.75 -9.28
CA ASN A 11 16.10 4.07 -10.28
C ASN A 11 15.53 4.30 -11.68
N LEU A 12 14.21 4.16 -11.89
CA LEU A 12 13.60 4.47 -13.19
C LEU A 12 13.86 5.92 -13.63
N ILE A 13 13.84 6.88 -12.70
CA ILE A 13 14.05 8.31 -13.01
C ILE A 13 15.53 8.64 -13.32
N ASN A 14 16.47 7.95 -12.69
CA ASN A 14 17.90 8.29 -12.76
C ASN A 14 18.74 7.30 -13.60
N ASP A 15 18.21 6.14 -13.96
CA ASP A 15 18.90 5.16 -14.81
C ASP A 15 19.08 5.73 -16.21
N LYS A 16 20.26 5.50 -16.79
CA LYS A 16 20.63 5.96 -18.13
C LYS A 16 19.96 5.14 -19.23
N ASN A 17 19.46 3.94 -18.90
CA ASN A 17 18.77 3.07 -19.85
C ASN A 17 17.38 3.57 -20.24
N TYR A 18 16.79 4.48 -19.45
CA TYR A 18 15.48 5.05 -19.71
C TYR A 18 15.60 6.55 -19.94
N ILE A 19 14.86 7.05 -20.92
CA ILE A 19 14.69 8.48 -21.12
C ILE A 19 13.40 8.95 -20.44
N LYS A 20 13.34 10.24 -20.10
CA LYS A 20 12.16 10.83 -19.46
C LYS A 20 10.85 10.56 -20.20
N LEU A 21 10.88 10.38 -21.51
CA LEU A 21 9.69 10.07 -22.30
C LEU A 21 9.14 8.67 -22.03
N ASP A 22 9.97 7.72 -21.63
CA ASP A 22 9.57 6.33 -21.37
C ASP A 22 8.71 6.21 -20.12
N HIS A 23 8.90 7.09 -19.14
CA HIS A 23 8.19 7.02 -17.86
C HIS A 23 7.44 8.31 -17.49
N SER A 24 7.76 9.45 -18.10
CA SER A 24 7.17 10.79 -17.86
C SER A 24 7.30 11.34 -16.41
N LEU A 25 7.98 10.61 -15.53
CA LEU A 25 8.22 10.99 -14.12
C LEU A 25 9.35 12.03 -13.98
N THR A 26 9.22 12.87 -12.95
CA THR A 26 10.28 13.76 -12.45
C THR A 26 10.55 13.54 -10.97
N LYS A 27 11.69 14.02 -10.45
CA LYS A 27 12.03 13.90 -9.01
C LYS A 27 10.99 14.52 -8.08
N SER A 28 10.26 15.53 -8.55
CA SER A 28 9.15 16.13 -7.81
C SER A 28 7.96 15.18 -7.66
N ASP A 29 7.74 14.25 -8.59
CA ASP A 29 6.59 13.34 -8.57
C ASP A 29 6.68 12.29 -7.44
N ILE A 30 7.87 12.09 -6.87
CA ILE A 30 8.11 11.18 -5.74
C ILE A 30 8.39 11.93 -4.41
N ASN A 31 8.17 13.24 -4.37
CA ASN A 31 8.45 14.04 -3.18
C ASN A 31 7.44 13.74 -2.05
N PRO A 32 7.85 13.14 -0.92
CA PRO A 32 6.94 12.74 0.15
C PRO A 32 6.33 13.91 0.93
N LYS A 33 6.87 15.13 0.77
CA LYS A 33 6.31 16.35 1.37
C LYS A 33 5.04 16.80 0.65
N ASP A 34 4.89 16.46 -0.63
CA ASP A 34 3.76 16.86 -1.46
C ASP A 34 2.69 15.76 -1.52
N ARG A 35 2.01 15.55 -0.38
CA ARG A 35 1.04 14.45 -0.20
C ARG A 35 -0.29 14.65 -0.94
N GLN A 36 -0.53 15.85 -1.47
CA GLN A 36 -1.78 16.21 -2.16
C GLN A 36 -1.62 16.21 -3.68
N ASN A 37 -0.44 15.84 -4.19
CA ASN A 37 -0.18 15.84 -5.63
C ASN A 37 -0.82 14.65 -6.34
N TYR A 38 -2.11 14.77 -6.59
CA TYR A 38 -2.87 13.77 -7.32
C TYR A 38 -2.32 13.58 -8.75
N LYS A 39 -1.81 14.63 -9.38
CA LYS A 39 -1.23 14.55 -10.73
C LYS A 39 -0.01 13.62 -10.75
N SER A 40 0.88 13.73 -9.77
CA SER A 40 2.03 12.83 -9.63
C SER A 40 1.60 11.40 -9.33
N CYS A 41 0.56 11.20 -8.52
CA CYS A 41 -0.04 9.88 -8.30
C CYS A 41 -0.51 9.24 -9.62
N ILE A 42 -1.22 9.98 -10.48
CA ILE A 42 -1.69 9.47 -11.77
C ILE A 42 -0.56 9.10 -12.72
N LYS A 43 0.52 9.90 -12.74
CA LYS A 43 1.71 9.54 -13.52
C LYS A 43 2.39 8.28 -13.00
N LEU A 44 2.49 8.10 -11.68
CA LEU A 44 3.14 6.93 -11.07
C LEU A 44 2.44 5.62 -11.43
N ILE A 45 1.13 5.66 -11.66
CA ILE A 45 0.32 4.49 -12.03
C ILE A 45 0.05 4.40 -13.54
N SER A 46 0.79 5.16 -14.36
CA SER A 46 0.67 5.06 -15.82
C SER A 46 1.06 3.67 -16.30
N ASP A 47 0.51 3.25 -17.44
CA ASP A 47 0.87 1.95 -18.03
C ASP A 47 2.37 1.90 -18.36
N ASP A 48 2.96 2.99 -18.82
CA ASP A 48 4.39 3.05 -19.14
C ASP A 48 5.26 2.75 -17.91
N VAL A 49 4.98 3.39 -16.77
CA VAL A 49 5.71 3.13 -15.51
C VAL A 49 5.49 1.69 -15.05
N LEU A 50 4.26 1.18 -15.11
CA LEU A 50 3.95 -0.18 -14.68
C LEU A 50 4.64 -1.23 -15.56
N ASN A 51 4.69 -1.03 -16.88
CA ASN A 51 5.37 -1.93 -17.80
C ASN A 51 6.88 -1.99 -17.52
N LEU A 52 7.51 -0.83 -17.31
CA LEU A 52 8.93 -0.77 -16.94
C LEU A 52 9.22 -1.46 -15.60
N LEU A 53 8.31 -1.38 -14.63
CA LEU A 53 8.43 -2.10 -13.36
C LEU A 53 8.11 -3.59 -13.47
N TYR A 54 7.36 -4.01 -14.48
CA TYR A 54 7.01 -5.41 -14.70
C TYR A 54 8.20 -6.19 -15.27
N ASP A 55 8.95 -5.57 -16.18
CA ASP A 55 10.11 -6.17 -16.83
C ASP A 55 11.27 -6.42 -15.85
N ASN A 56 11.33 -5.69 -14.74
CA ASN A 56 12.35 -5.86 -13.71
C ASN A 56 11.86 -6.78 -12.56
N VAL A 57 12.60 -7.87 -12.34
CA VAL A 57 12.26 -8.89 -11.34
C VAL A 57 12.27 -8.34 -9.91
N ASP A 58 13.16 -7.40 -9.59
CA ASP A 58 13.32 -6.88 -8.24
C ASP A 58 12.23 -5.86 -7.86
N THR A 59 11.49 -5.36 -8.85
CA THR A 59 10.46 -4.31 -8.65
C THR A 59 9.05 -4.86 -8.55
N LYS A 60 8.86 -6.18 -8.60
CA LYS A 60 7.53 -6.84 -8.56
C LYS A 60 6.65 -6.41 -7.40
N GLY A 61 7.22 -6.23 -6.21
CA GLY A 61 6.47 -5.74 -5.05
C GLY A 61 5.90 -4.34 -5.27
N THR A 62 6.72 -3.42 -5.77
CA THR A 62 6.30 -2.05 -6.11
C THR A 62 5.31 -2.05 -7.28
N PHE A 63 5.51 -2.89 -8.29
CA PHE A 63 4.56 -3.07 -9.40
C PHE A 63 3.17 -3.43 -8.87
N VAL A 64 3.05 -4.51 -8.08
CA VAL A 64 1.76 -4.94 -7.52
C VAL A 64 1.11 -3.83 -6.69
N TYR A 65 1.89 -3.13 -5.87
CA TYR A 65 1.38 -2.02 -5.07
C TYR A 65 0.79 -0.89 -5.94
N LEU A 66 1.49 -0.47 -6.99
CA LEU A 66 1.01 0.56 -7.90
C LEU A 66 -0.16 0.08 -8.77
N THR A 67 -0.22 -1.20 -9.14
CA THR A 67 -1.37 -1.80 -9.82
C THR A 67 -2.62 -1.77 -8.93
N LEU A 68 -2.50 -2.09 -7.64
CA LEU A 68 -3.61 -1.94 -6.68
C LEU A 68 -4.07 -0.50 -6.60
N LEU A 69 -3.13 0.46 -6.54
CA LEU A 69 -3.45 1.89 -6.54
C LEU A 69 -4.18 2.31 -7.82
N LYS A 70 -3.75 1.83 -8.99
CA LYS A 70 -4.43 2.04 -10.28
C LYS A 70 -5.86 1.53 -10.25
N MET A 71 -6.10 0.34 -9.71
CA MET A 71 -7.45 -0.21 -9.57
C MET A 71 -8.33 0.60 -8.62
N ILE A 72 -7.78 1.15 -7.53
CA ILE A 72 -8.51 2.06 -6.63
C ILE A 72 -8.94 3.32 -7.39
N VAL A 73 -8.01 3.95 -8.11
CA VAL A 73 -8.30 5.14 -8.91
C VAL A 73 -9.38 4.85 -9.95
N LYS A 74 -9.25 3.73 -10.66
CA LYS A 74 -10.22 3.27 -11.67
C LYS A 74 -11.61 3.03 -11.08
N ALA A 75 -11.69 2.39 -9.92
CA ALA A 75 -12.95 2.06 -9.27
C ALA A 75 -13.71 3.32 -8.78
N TYR A 76 -13.00 4.21 -8.08
CA TYR A 76 -13.64 5.25 -7.26
C TYR A 76 -13.47 6.68 -7.76
N ILE A 77 -12.45 6.97 -8.57
CA ILE A 77 -12.10 8.36 -8.93
C ILE A 77 -12.37 8.65 -10.40
N ASP A 78 -11.86 7.81 -11.29
CA ASP A 78 -12.10 7.97 -12.72
C ASP A 78 -13.60 7.91 -12.97
N LYS A 79 -14.18 8.87 -13.70
CA LYS A 79 -15.62 8.92 -14.02
C LYS A 79 -15.94 8.29 -15.38
N SER A 80 -14.93 8.07 -16.22
CA SER A 80 -15.08 7.54 -17.58
C SER A 80 -15.20 6.01 -17.62
N THR A 81 -14.76 5.32 -16.55
CA THR A 81 -14.81 3.87 -16.46
C THR A 81 -16.25 3.33 -16.38
N ASN A 82 -16.56 2.28 -17.14
CA ASN A 82 -17.81 1.52 -17.11
C ASN A 82 -18.08 0.95 -15.70
N ILE A 83 -19.33 0.95 -15.26
CA ILE A 83 -19.75 0.39 -13.97
C ILE A 83 -19.25 -1.05 -13.73
N GLY A 84 -19.25 -1.91 -14.75
CA GLY A 84 -18.77 -3.29 -14.62
C GLY A 84 -17.30 -3.36 -14.24
N GLU A 85 -16.46 -2.58 -14.92
CA GLU A 85 -15.02 -2.54 -14.67
C GLU A 85 -14.69 -1.93 -13.30
N ARG A 86 -15.49 -0.98 -12.83
CA ARG A 86 -15.35 -0.43 -11.47
C ARG A 86 -15.60 -1.48 -10.42
N ILE A 87 -16.66 -2.27 -10.57
CA ILE A 87 -17.02 -3.32 -9.61
C ILE A 87 -15.90 -4.35 -9.56
N VAL A 88 -15.40 -4.80 -10.72
CA VAL A 88 -14.28 -5.74 -10.79
C VAL A 88 -13.04 -5.15 -10.11
N SER A 89 -12.68 -3.90 -10.41
CA SER A 89 -11.50 -3.25 -9.83
C SER A 89 -11.63 -3.09 -8.31
N ALA A 90 -12.78 -2.64 -7.82
CA ALA A 90 -13.08 -2.51 -6.39
C ALA A 90 -13.02 -3.87 -5.68
N TRP A 91 -13.64 -4.89 -6.28
CA TRP A 91 -13.69 -6.23 -5.70
C TRP A 91 -12.31 -6.87 -5.62
N CYS A 92 -11.49 -6.73 -6.67
CA CYS A 92 -10.09 -7.18 -6.67
C CYS A 92 -9.28 -6.53 -5.54
N VAL A 93 -9.39 -5.21 -5.36
CA VAL A 93 -8.70 -4.50 -4.27
C VAL A 93 -9.14 -5.03 -2.90
N VAL A 94 -10.45 -5.15 -2.67
CA VAL A 94 -11.00 -5.68 -1.41
C VAL A 94 -10.55 -7.12 -1.17
N PHE A 95 -10.55 -7.96 -2.20
CA PHE A 95 -10.10 -9.34 -2.13
C PHE A 95 -8.62 -9.42 -1.70
N VAL A 96 -7.74 -8.64 -2.32
CA VAL A 96 -6.32 -8.59 -1.96
C VAL A 96 -6.12 -8.09 -0.52
N CYS A 97 -6.86 -7.06 -0.10
CA CYS A 97 -6.82 -6.58 1.28
C CYS A 97 -7.26 -7.64 2.29
N ARG A 98 -8.31 -8.42 1.98
CA ARG A 98 -8.76 -9.53 2.83
C ARG A 98 -7.72 -10.64 2.90
N LEU A 99 -7.13 -11.01 1.77
CA LEU A 99 -6.07 -12.01 1.71
C LEU A 99 -4.87 -11.58 2.55
N TRP A 100 -4.46 -10.32 2.42
CA TRP A 100 -3.40 -9.72 3.24
C TRP A 100 -3.73 -9.77 4.73
N TRP A 101 -4.96 -9.41 5.11
CA TRP A 101 -5.41 -9.49 6.51
C TRP A 101 -5.36 -10.92 7.06
N THR A 102 -5.92 -11.90 6.33
CA THR A 102 -5.87 -13.31 6.73
C THR A 102 -4.44 -13.83 6.85
N TRP A 103 -3.53 -13.37 5.98
CA TRP A 103 -2.11 -13.70 6.09
C TRP A 103 -1.47 -13.09 7.34
N LEU A 104 -1.78 -11.84 7.67
CA LEU A 104 -1.30 -11.19 8.90
C LEU A 104 -1.81 -11.89 10.16
N GLU A 105 -3.07 -12.30 10.20
CA GLU A 105 -3.67 -13.00 11.33
C GLU A 105 -3.00 -14.37 11.55
N LYS A 106 -2.77 -15.12 10.47
CA LYS A 106 -2.10 -16.42 10.50
C LYS A 106 -0.61 -16.32 10.87
N THR A 107 0.08 -15.26 10.44
CA THR A 107 1.50 -15.06 10.80
C THR A 107 1.66 -14.54 12.23
N SER A 108 0.72 -13.72 12.72
CA SER A 108 0.68 -13.26 14.11
C SER A 108 0.47 -14.42 15.10
N THR A 109 -0.41 -15.37 14.76
CA THR A 109 -0.67 -16.58 15.57
C THR A 109 0.44 -17.63 15.51
N ARG A 110 1.32 -17.58 14.50
CA ARG A 110 2.46 -18.50 14.31
C ARG A 110 3.72 -18.11 15.10
N ASN A 111 3.71 -16.99 15.83
CA ASN A 111 4.75 -16.61 16.77
C ASN A 111 4.35 -16.94 18.22
N PRO A 112 4.47 -18.20 18.70
CA PRO A 112 4.38 -18.47 20.13
C PRO A 112 5.73 -18.11 20.76
N SER A 113 5.97 -16.84 21.07
CA SER A 113 7.03 -16.50 22.02
C SER A 113 6.69 -15.27 22.86
N LYS A 114 6.41 -15.57 24.13
CA LYS A 114 6.58 -14.74 25.34
C LYS A 114 5.73 -13.48 25.42
N ASN A 115 4.49 -13.61 25.90
CA ASN A 115 3.89 -12.60 26.79
C ASN A 115 2.80 -13.22 27.67
N SER A 116 3.19 -14.21 28.46
CA SER A 116 2.42 -14.69 29.61
C SER A 116 2.63 -13.76 30.82
N GLN A 117 2.55 -12.43 30.66
CA GLN A 117 2.78 -11.51 31.78
C GLN A 117 2.36 -10.06 31.50
N THR A 118 1.24 -9.81 30.82
CA THR A 118 0.70 -8.44 30.68
C THR A 118 -0.82 -8.32 30.76
N THR A 119 -1.54 -9.44 30.92
CA THR A 119 -3.00 -9.42 31.08
C THR A 119 -3.43 -9.19 32.54
N GLY A 120 -2.52 -9.38 33.51
CA GLY A 120 -2.77 -9.10 34.94
C GLY A 120 -2.78 -7.60 35.27
N ASP A 121 -1.84 -6.84 34.70
CA ASP A 121 -1.67 -5.42 35.05
C ASP A 121 -2.73 -4.48 34.44
N ARG A 122 -3.29 -4.83 33.27
CA ARG A 122 -4.40 -4.06 32.68
C ARG A 122 -5.70 -4.22 33.46
N LYS A 123 -5.99 -5.39 34.04
CA LYS A 123 -7.19 -5.58 34.88
C LYS A 123 -7.09 -4.83 36.21
N ASN A 124 -5.90 -4.76 36.82
CA ASN A 124 -5.69 -4.01 38.07
C ASN A 124 -5.76 -2.49 37.89
N LYS A 125 -5.33 -1.95 36.73
CA LYS A 125 -5.47 -0.51 36.45
C LYS A 125 -6.91 -0.07 36.20
N ILE A 126 -7.74 -0.90 35.56
CA ILE A 126 -9.15 -0.56 35.31
C ILE A 126 -9.94 -0.55 36.63
N ASN A 127 -9.72 -1.51 37.53
CA ASN A 127 -10.43 -1.55 38.81
C ASN A 127 -10.11 -0.34 39.72
N LYS A 128 -8.92 0.27 39.62
CA LYS A 128 -8.55 1.44 40.43
C LYS A 128 -9.41 2.67 40.16
N TYR A 129 -9.99 2.80 38.97
CA TYR A 129 -10.80 3.97 38.60
C TYR A 129 -12.31 3.77 38.81
N PHE A 130 -12.77 2.54 39.06
CA PHE A 130 -14.19 2.23 39.22
C PHE A 130 -14.63 1.95 40.67
N THR A 131 -13.71 1.75 41.62
CA THR A 131 -14.08 1.44 43.02
C THR A 131 -14.26 2.64 43.95
N ASN A 132 -14.05 3.89 43.49
CA ASN A 132 -14.14 5.08 44.35
C ASN A 132 -15.39 5.95 44.12
N ARG A 133 -16.51 5.35 43.73
CA ARG A 133 -17.84 5.99 43.80
C ARG A 133 -18.82 5.10 44.56
N THR A 134 -18.64 5.00 45.86
CA THR A 134 -19.73 4.65 46.80
C THR A 134 -19.29 4.94 48.24
N LYS A 135 -19.54 6.16 48.69
CA LYS A 135 -20.29 6.50 49.90
C LYS A 135 -20.28 8.01 50.07
#